data_AF-A0A432Y3N7-F1
#
_entry.id   AF-A0A432Y3N7-F1
#
_cell.length_a   1.000
_cell.length_b   1.000
_cell.length_c   1.000
_cell.angle_alpha   90.00
_cell.angle_beta   90.00
_cell.angle_gamma   90.00
#
_symmetry.space_group_name_H-M   'P 1'
#
loop_
_entity.id
_entity.type
_entity.pdbx_description
1 polymer ?
#
loop_
_entity_poly.entity_id
_entity_poly.type
_entity_poly.pdbx_seq_one_letter_code
_entity_poly.pdbx_strand_id
1 'polypeptide(L)' 'MQRLENFPELGVQRPPLPGRLLVIPTLSLLVLYTADVTPQATTIYVLRVLHDKQHPF' A
#
# COMPACT_ATOMS: atom_id res chain seq x y z
N MET A 1 -9.94 -7.97 -8.07
CA MET A 1 -9.04 -7.05 -7.38
C MET A 1 -9.78 -5.75 -7.16
N GLN A 2 -10.04 -5.35 -5.91
CA GLN A 2 -10.58 -4.01 -5.62
C GLN A 2 -9.49 -2.96 -5.91
N ARG A 3 -9.86 -1.83 -6.50
CA ARG A 3 -8.90 -0.75 -6.79
C ARG A 3 -8.60 0.02 -5.51
N LEU A 4 -7.31 0.19 -5.22
CA LEU A 4 -6.84 0.88 -4.01
C LEU A 4 -7.28 2.35 -3.95
N GLU A 5 -7.50 2.98 -5.11
CA GLU A 5 -8.08 4.32 -5.24
C GLU A 5 -9.48 4.43 -4.61
N ASN A 6 -10.26 3.34 -4.60
CA ASN A 6 -11.61 3.33 -4.05
C ASN A 6 -11.65 2.97 -2.56
N PHE A 7 -10.57 2.35 -2.07
CA PHE A 7 -10.46 1.86 -0.68
C PHE A 7 -9.03 2.09 -0.16
N PRO A 8 -8.58 3.36 -0.06
CA PRO A 8 -7.21 3.72 0.33
C PRO A 8 -6.84 3.22 1.74
N GLU A 9 -7.82 2.85 2.56
CA GLU A 9 -7.68 2.33 3.90
C GLU A 9 -7.36 0.83 4.00
N LEU A 10 -7.41 0.08 2.89
CA LEU A 10 -7.16 -1.37 2.88
C LEU A 10 -5.78 -1.77 3.45
N GLY A 11 -4.78 -0.91 3.33
CA GLY A 11 -3.47 -1.12 3.91
C GLY A 11 -3.42 -0.83 5.41
N VAL A 12 -2.64 -1.64 6.12
CA VAL A 12 -2.45 -1.55 7.57
C VAL A 12 -1.51 -0.38 7.89
N GLN A 13 -1.95 0.56 8.73
CA GLN A 13 -1.05 1.58 9.27
C GLN A 13 -0.07 0.94 10.24
N ARG A 14 1.22 1.23 10.08
CA ARG A 14 2.26 0.81 11.01
C ARG A 14 2.97 2.06 11.54
N PRO A 15 2.92 2.34 12.86
CA PRO A 15 3.55 3.53 13.44
C PRO A 15 5.02 3.78 13.03
N PRO A 16 5.90 2.77 12.87
CA PRO A 16 7.28 3.01 12.47
C PRO A 16 7.46 3.33 10.98
N LEU A 17 6.42 3.23 10.14
CA LEU A 17 6.52 3.44 8.71
C LEU A 17 5.67 4.65 8.28
N PRO A 18 6.16 5.49 7.36
CA PRO A 18 5.37 6.57 6.81
C PRO A 18 4.30 6.00 5.87
N GLY A 19 3.08 5.79 6.39
CA GLY A 19 1.92 5.39 5.60
C GLY A 19 1.32 4.03 5.94
N ARG A 20 0.81 3.37 4.91
CA ARG A 20 0.06 2.11 4.99
C ARG A 20 0.80 1.02 4.25
N LEU A 21 0.76 -0.18 4.82
CA LEU A 21 1.34 -1.37 4.26
C LEU A 21 0.24 -2.27 3.69
N LEU A 22 0.27 -2.50 2.38
CA LEU A 22 -0.60 -3.44 1.70
C LEU A 22 0.18 -4.70 1.35
N VAL A 23 -0.33 -5.84 1.79
CA VAL A 23 0.17 -7.14 1.37
C VAL A 23 -0.66 -7.60 0.18
N ILE A 24 0.00 -7.99 -0.92
CA ILE A 24 -0.63 -8.58 -2.10
C ILE A 24 -0.11 -10.01 -2.22
N PRO A 25 -0.75 -10.99 -1.55
CA PRO A 25 -0.22 -12.34 -1.43
C PRO A 25 -0.08 -13.05 -2.77
N THR A 26 -1.03 -12.83 -3.68
CA THR A 26 -1.06 -13.45 -5.02
C THR A 26 0.16 -13.09 -5.87
N LEU A 27 0.80 -11.96 -5.59
CA LEU A 27 2.01 -11.49 -6.28
C LEU A 27 3.25 -11.58 -5.40
N SER A 28 3.12 -12.07 -4.16
CA SER A 28 4.20 -12.04 -3.16
C SER A 28 4.79 -10.63 -2.99
N LEU A 29 3.94 -9.60 -3.01
CA LEU A 29 4.34 -8.21 -2.89
C LEU A 29 3.90 -7.60 -1.55
N LEU A 30 4.74 -6.71 -1.06
CA LEU A 30 4.49 -5.85 0.09
C LEU A 30 4.68 -4.40 -0.35
N VAL A 31 3.62 -3.62 -0.32
CA VAL A 31 3.56 -2.26 -0.87
C VAL A 31 3.38 -1.28 0.29
N LEU A 32 4.35 -0.38 0.47
CA LEU A 32 4.22 0.78 1.34
C LEU A 32 3.71 1.95 0.51
N TYR A 33 2.60 2.54 0.92
CA TYR A 33 1.99 3.66 0.22
C TYR A 33 1.36 4.67 1.19
N THR A 34 1.18 5.89 0.73
CA THR A 34 0.30 6.89 1.35
C THR A 34 -0.84 7.22 0.39
N ALA A 35 -1.92 7.77 0.91
CA ALA A 35 -3.06 8.21 0.12
C ALA A 35 -3.41 9.64 0.48
N ASP A 36 -3.62 10.47 -0.52
CA ASP A 36 -4.22 11.79 -0.39
C ASP A 36 -5.66 11.71 -0.92
N VAL A 37 -6.62 11.88 -0.02
CA VAL A 37 -8.04 11.71 -0.30
C VAL A 37 -8.67 13.09 -0.29
N THR A 38 -9.00 13.57 -1.48
CA THR A 38 -9.73 14.83 -1.68
C THR A 38 -11.17 14.53 -2.10
N PRO A 39 -12.11 15.48 -1.96
CA PRO A 39 -13.49 15.30 -2.42
C PRO A 39 -13.61 15.01 -3.92
N GLN A 40 -12.62 15.41 -4.73
CA GLN A 40 -12.61 15.20 -6.18
C GLN A 40 -11.86 13.93 -6.61
N ALA A 41 -10.82 13.52 -5.88
CA ALA A 41 -9.95 12.43 -6.29
C ALA A 41 -9.20 11.79 -5.12
N THR A 42 -8.87 10.51 -5.26
CA THR A 42 -7.94 9.79 -4.38
C THR A 42 -6.64 9.53 -5.13
N THR A 43 -5.55 10.09 -4.63
CA THR A 43 -4.21 9.88 -5.18
C THR A 43 -3.43 8.94 -4.28
N ILE A 44 -2.95 7.83 -4.85
CA ILE A 44 -2.11 6.85 -4.15
C ILE A 44 -0.64 7.13 -4.48
N TYR A 45 0.16 7.39 -3.45
CA TYR A 45 1.60 7.54 -3.57
C TYR A 45 2.30 6.28 -3.09
N VAL A 46 2.86 5.51 -4.03
CA VAL A 46 3.63 4.31 -3.70
C VAL A 46 5.04 4.73 -3.29
N LEU A 47 5.41 4.44 -2.04
CA LEU A 47 6.71 4.78 -1.48
C LEU A 47 7.73 3.67 -1.69
N ARG A 48 7.31 2.42 -1.50
CA ARG A 48 8.17 1.25 -1.68
C ARG A 48 7.37 0.02 -2.08
N VAL A 49 7.96 -0.81 -2.92
CA VAL A 49 7.47 -2.14 -3.23
C VAL A 49 8.58 -3.12 -2.91
N LEU A 50 8.25 -4.13 -2.11
CA LEU A 50 9.12 -5.24 -1.78
C LEU A 50 8.52 -6.52 -2.35
N HIS A 51 9.35 -7.32 -3.01
CA HIS A 51 8.99 -8.66 -3.41
C HIS A 51 9.48 -9.64 -2.33
N ASP A 52 8.55 -10.30 -1.65
CA ASP A 52 8.79 -11.14 -0.48
C ASP A 52 9.82 -12.25 -0.77
N LYS A 53 9.82 -12.81 -1.98
CA LYS A 53 10.79 -13.84 -2.38
C LYS A 53 12.21 -13.33 -2.63
N GLN A 54 12.41 -12.02 -2.81
CA GLN A 54 13.72 -11.43 -3.09
C GLN A 54 14.37 -10.81 -1.85
N HIS A 55 13.59 -10.52 -0.81
CA HIS A 55 14.05 -10.04 0.49
C HIS A 55 13.27 -10.78 1.59
N PRO A 56 13.65 -12.04 1.90
CA PRO A 56 13.10 -12.71 3.06
C PRO A 56 13.49 -11.89 4.30
N PHE A 57 12.49 -11.48 5.08
CA PHE A 57 12.69 -10.85 6.39
C PHE A 57 13.43 -11.79 7.34
#